data_AF-A0A7Y3B3A4-F1
#
_entry.id   AF-A0A7Y3B3A4-F1
#
_cell.length_a   1.000
_cell.length_b   1.000
_cell.length_c   1.000
_cell.angle_alpha   90.00
_cell.angle_beta   90.00
_cell.angle_gamma   90.00
#
_symmetry.space_group_name_H-M   'P 1'
#
loop_
_entity.id
_entity.type
_entity.pdbx_description
1 polymer ?
#
loop_
_entity_poly.entity_id
_entity_poly.type
_entity_poly.pdbx_seq_one_letter_code
_entity_poly.pdbx_strand_id
1 'polypeptide(L)'
;WLPPLVEAISRPDVGAAMPVMDLTYAPDHWFTSGSALTYLGFAWSTDSGEPIPDDISETEVPFPSGAAFVIDRRLFDHLGGFRDEYFLYLEDVDLGWRLRLMGLKSVQVPASRVAHDYEFGRHARKMYYLERNRLRMVFANYEPATLVLLAPALLIVELAVVAAAVRHGWLGQKLQSWRGFVRLIPLLRQEANRSRSIRTVRDGAILAGMDAAFDGINQFEIHPLVRALNRLAVWYLRIVRRLVA
;
A
#
# COMPACT_ATOMS: atom_id res chain seq x y z
N TRP A 1 13.15 19.14 9.28
CA TRP A 1 12.55 17.86 8.86
C TRP A 1 13.45 17.11 7.87
N LEU A 2 14.03 17.74 6.84
CA LEU A 2 14.78 17.02 5.81
C LEU A 2 16.07 16.26 6.23
N PRO A 3 17.00 16.81 7.04
CA PRO A 3 18.30 16.16 7.26
C PRO A 3 18.24 14.72 7.81
N PRO A 4 17.39 14.38 8.81
CA PRO A 4 17.23 13.00 9.27
C PRO A 4 16.75 12.04 8.17
N LEU A 5 15.96 12.51 7.21
CA LEU A 5 15.51 11.68 6.09
C LEU A 5 16.65 11.38 5.12
N VAL A 6 17.51 12.38 4.86
CA VAL A 6 18.70 12.22 4.01
C VAL A 6 19.69 11.25 4.66
N GLU A 7 19.88 11.35 5.98
CA GLU A 7 20.67 10.39 6.75
C GLU A 7 20.08 8.97 6.64
N ALA A 8 18.76 8.83 6.77
CA ALA A 8 18.10 7.52 6.67
C ALA A 8 18.32 6.84 5.31
N ILE A 9 18.19 7.56 4.19
CA ILE A 9 18.41 7.00 2.83
C ILE A 9 19.89 6.83 2.47
N SER A 10 20.82 7.30 3.31
CA SER A 10 22.24 6.99 3.14
C SER A 10 22.57 5.54 3.54
N ARG A 11 21.66 4.89 4.30
CA ARG A 11 21.78 3.47 4.64
C ARG A 11 21.46 2.60 3.41
N PRO A 12 22.28 1.58 3.11
CA PRO A 12 22.18 0.81 1.87
C PRO A 12 20.91 -0.05 1.76
N ASP A 13 20.24 -0.35 2.88
CA ASP A 13 18.99 -1.13 2.91
C ASP A 13 17.73 -0.27 2.86
N VAL A 14 17.86 1.06 2.87
CA VAL A 14 16.73 2.00 2.85
C VAL A 14 16.58 2.62 1.47
N GLY A 15 15.47 2.31 0.81
CA GLY A 15 15.13 2.85 -0.50
C GLY A 15 14.33 4.14 -0.47
N ALA A 16 13.55 4.37 0.60
CA ALA A 16 12.83 5.62 0.82
C ALA A 16 12.67 5.91 2.31
N ALA A 17 12.62 7.19 2.67
CA ALA A 17 12.34 7.62 4.03
C ALA A 17 11.23 8.68 4.05
N MET A 18 10.23 8.50 4.90
CA MET A 18 9.15 9.46 5.10
C MET A 18 9.23 10.10 6.49
N PRO A 19 8.81 11.36 6.64
CA PRO A 19 8.64 11.95 7.94
C PRO A 19 7.43 11.34 8.64
N VAL A 20 7.40 11.55 9.94
CA VAL A 20 6.17 11.62 10.69
C VAL A 20 5.28 12.75 10.17
N MET A 21 3.96 12.54 10.10
CA MET A 21 3.01 13.56 9.64
C MET A 21 2.00 13.90 10.71
N ASP A 22 1.87 15.19 10.99
CA ASP A 22 1.02 15.75 12.05
C ASP A 22 -0.21 16.42 11.44
N LEU A 23 -1.36 16.35 12.13
CA LEU A 23 -2.57 17.06 11.71
C LEU A 23 -2.40 18.57 11.93
N THR A 24 -2.73 19.37 10.91
CA THR A 24 -2.65 20.83 10.98
C THR A 24 -3.58 21.44 12.04
N TYR A 25 -4.77 20.88 12.20
CA TYR A 25 -5.78 21.34 13.16
C TYR A 25 -5.66 20.70 14.56
N ALA A 26 -4.79 19.70 14.72
CA ALA A 26 -4.54 19.01 15.99
C ALA A 26 -3.06 18.56 16.04
N PRO A 27 -2.11 19.48 16.31
CA PRO A 27 -0.67 19.21 16.15
C PRO A 27 -0.11 18.07 17.01
N ASP A 28 -0.77 17.73 18.11
CA ASP A 28 -0.40 16.62 19.00
C ASP A 28 -1.04 15.27 18.60
N HIS A 29 -1.63 15.20 17.40
CA HIS A 29 -2.27 14.01 16.84
C HIS A 29 -1.68 13.65 15.48
N TRP A 30 -1.56 12.36 15.22
CA TRP A 30 -1.06 11.85 13.96
C TRP A 30 -2.00 12.20 12.81
N PHE A 31 -1.47 12.79 11.74
CA PHE A 31 -2.05 12.54 10.42
C PHE A 31 -1.74 11.10 10.03
N THR A 32 -0.47 10.69 10.17
CA THR A 32 -0.12 9.28 10.15
C THR A 32 1.19 8.96 10.86
N SER A 33 1.20 7.82 11.53
CA SER A 33 2.38 7.17 12.09
C SER A 33 3.11 6.26 11.08
N GLY A 34 2.65 6.17 9.83
CA GLY A 34 3.24 5.25 8.85
C GLY A 34 2.24 4.78 7.81
N SER A 35 2.32 3.50 7.44
CA SER A 35 1.42 2.93 6.45
C SER A 35 1.25 1.43 6.65
N ALA A 36 0.14 0.92 6.12
CA ALA A 36 -0.20 -0.50 6.16
C ALA A 36 -0.61 -0.98 4.77
N LEU A 37 -0.25 -2.22 4.44
CA LEU A 37 -0.52 -2.83 3.14
C LEU A 37 -0.85 -4.30 3.33
N THR A 38 -2.06 -4.68 2.92
CA THR A 38 -2.46 -6.09 2.91
C THR A 38 -1.91 -6.84 1.72
N TYR A 39 -1.74 -8.15 1.88
CA TYR A 39 -1.39 -9.03 0.77
C TYR A 39 -2.42 -9.05 -0.39
N LEU A 40 -3.62 -8.49 -0.17
CA LEU A 40 -4.71 -8.37 -1.14
C LEU A 40 -4.76 -6.99 -1.83
N GLY A 41 -3.78 -6.12 -1.53
CA GLY A 41 -3.54 -4.84 -2.21
C GLY A 41 -4.28 -3.64 -1.61
N PHE A 42 -4.89 -3.76 -0.44
CA PHE A 42 -5.44 -2.60 0.27
C PHE A 42 -4.38 -1.92 1.10
N ALA A 43 -4.32 -0.60 0.98
CA ALA A 43 -3.36 0.27 1.64
C ALA A 43 -4.06 1.41 2.37
N TRP A 44 -3.53 1.80 3.53
CA TRP A 44 -4.00 2.96 4.29
C TRP A 44 -2.89 3.56 5.16
N SER A 45 -3.13 4.79 5.62
CA SER A 45 -2.32 5.48 6.62
C SER A 45 -2.69 5.02 8.02
N THR A 46 -1.72 4.72 8.87
CA THR A 46 -1.93 4.22 10.24
C THR A 46 -2.09 5.35 11.25
N ASP A 47 -2.81 5.06 12.34
CA ASP A 47 -2.99 5.90 13.55
C ASP A 47 -3.53 7.31 13.31
N SER A 48 -4.17 7.56 12.16
CA SER A 48 -4.78 8.86 11.84
C SER A 48 -5.77 9.29 12.93
N GLY A 49 -5.51 10.44 13.54
CA GLY A 49 -6.33 11.03 14.60
C GLY A 49 -6.04 10.49 16.00
N GLU A 50 -5.10 9.56 16.17
CA GLU A 50 -4.63 9.12 17.48
C GLU A 50 -3.61 10.10 18.07
N PRO A 51 -3.53 10.23 19.42
CA PRO A 51 -2.50 11.03 20.07
C PRO A 51 -1.09 10.51 19.77
N ILE A 52 -0.15 11.44 19.67
CA ILE A 52 1.25 11.15 19.43
C ILE A 52 1.90 10.68 20.74
N PRO A 53 2.49 9.47 20.81
CA PRO A 53 3.15 9.01 22.02
C PRO A 53 4.47 9.76 22.26
N ASP A 54 4.89 9.82 23.54
CA ASP A 54 6.11 10.53 23.94
C ASP A 54 7.40 9.89 23.40
N ASP A 55 7.39 8.57 23.20
CA ASP A 55 8.52 7.80 22.67
C ASP A 55 8.13 7.13 21.36
N ILE A 56 8.80 7.54 20.27
CA ILE A 56 8.54 7.06 18.91
C ILE A 56 9.87 6.59 18.34
N SER A 57 9.89 5.35 17.89
CA SER A 57 11.04 4.75 17.23
C SER A 57 10.85 4.69 15.72
N GLU A 58 11.98 4.66 15.00
CA GLU A 58 11.95 4.43 13.56
C GLU A 58 11.32 3.07 13.26
N THR A 59 10.42 3.06 12.28
CA THR A 59 9.68 1.85 11.89
C THR A 59 9.75 1.63 10.38
N GLU A 60 9.89 0.37 9.96
CA GLU A 60 9.72 -0.01 8.56
C GLU A 60 8.25 0.09 8.16
N VAL A 61 7.98 0.73 7.04
CA VAL A 61 6.65 0.87 6.45
C VAL A 61 6.60 0.19 5.08
N PRO A 62 5.45 -0.37 4.67
CA PRO A 62 5.31 -1.04 3.38
C PRO A 62 5.47 -0.10 2.18
N PHE A 63 5.18 1.19 2.36
CA PHE A 63 5.39 2.23 1.37
C PHE A 63 5.51 3.60 2.04
N PRO A 64 6.28 4.54 1.47
CA PRO A 64 6.32 5.90 1.96
C PRO A 64 5.02 6.63 1.57
N SER A 65 4.51 7.51 2.42
CA SER A 65 3.37 8.36 2.06
C SER A 65 3.74 9.32 0.93
N GLY A 66 2.93 9.36 -0.13
CA GLY A 66 3.11 10.28 -1.25
C GLY A 66 3.05 11.77 -0.88
N ALA A 67 2.54 12.11 0.31
CA ALA A 67 2.47 13.50 0.79
C ALA A 67 3.85 14.12 1.07
N ALA A 68 4.77 13.33 1.66
CA ALA A 68 6.16 13.73 1.82
C ALA A 68 7.04 12.51 2.05
N PHE A 69 8.11 12.38 1.26
CA PHE A 69 9.17 11.40 1.45
C PHE A 69 10.42 11.83 0.67
N VAL A 70 11.53 11.15 0.91
CA VAL A 70 12.76 11.26 0.11
C VAL A 70 13.15 9.90 -0.44
N ILE A 71 13.76 9.92 -1.62
CA ILE A 71 14.31 8.77 -2.33
C ILE A 71 15.55 9.23 -3.09
N ASP A 72 16.56 8.37 -3.19
CA ASP A 72 17.71 8.65 -4.05
C ASP A 72 17.25 8.82 -5.51
N ARG A 73 17.75 9.87 -6.19
CA ARG A 73 17.32 10.19 -7.55
C ARG A 73 17.63 9.07 -8.53
N ARG A 74 18.80 8.45 -8.42
CA ARG A 74 19.22 7.38 -9.34
C ARG A 74 18.37 6.14 -9.13
N LEU A 75 18.02 5.82 -7.88
CA LEU A 75 17.10 4.75 -7.55
C LEU A 75 15.70 5.02 -8.12
N PHE A 76 15.16 6.23 -7.95
CA PHE A 76 13.87 6.61 -8.52
C PHE A 76 13.86 6.48 -10.06
N ASP A 77 14.91 6.95 -10.73
CA ASP A 77 15.05 6.83 -12.18
C ASP A 77 15.20 5.37 -12.65
N HIS A 78 15.99 4.56 -11.93
CA HIS A 78 16.14 3.13 -12.20
C HIS A 78 14.79 2.40 -12.14
N LEU A 79 14.00 2.72 -11.11
CA LEU A 79 12.64 2.22 -10.92
C LEU A 79 11.64 2.73 -11.99
N GLY A 80 12.00 3.78 -12.73
CA GLY A 80 11.13 4.43 -13.73
C GLY A 80 10.14 5.41 -13.15
N GLY A 81 10.42 5.92 -11.95
CA GLY A 81 9.57 6.86 -11.23
C GLY A 81 8.20 6.29 -10.87
N PHE A 82 7.18 7.15 -10.93
CA PHE A 82 5.77 6.77 -10.83
C PHE A 82 5.26 6.29 -12.19
N ARG A 83 4.23 5.43 -12.16
CA ARG A 83 3.53 4.98 -13.36
C ARG A 83 2.37 5.92 -13.65
N ASP A 84 2.48 6.72 -14.71
CA ASP A 84 1.54 7.81 -15.04
C ASP A 84 0.07 7.38 -15.08
N GLU A 85 -0.22 6.17 -15.54
CA GLU A 85 -1.59 5.70 -15.71
C GLU A 85 -2.29 5.43 -14.38
N TYR A 86 -1.58 5.49 -13.24
CA TYR A 86 -2.23 5.52 -11.92
C TYR A 86 -3.09 6.77 -11.80
N PHE A 87 -2.57 7.91 -12.29
CA PHE A 87 -3.13 9.26 -12.21
C PHE A 87 -3.36 9.77 -10.79
N LEU A 88 -4.07 8.99 -9.95
CA LEU A 88 -4.38 9.30 -8.57
C LEU A 88 -4.55 8.01 -7.75
N TYR A 89 -4.01 8.01 -6.54
CA TYR A 89 -4.02 6.93 -5.55
C TYR A 89 -3.20 5.69 -5.92
N LEU A 90 -2.45 5.19 -4.93
CA LEU A 90 -1.63 3.97 -4.97
C LEU A 90 -0.35 4.05 -5.82
N GLU A 91 -0.01 5.22 -6.37
CA GLU A 91 1.26 5.44 -7.06
C GLU A 91 2.46 5.33 -6.10
N ASP A 92 2.29 5.82 -4.88
CA ASP A 92 3.24 5.74 -3.76
C ASP A 92 3.32 4.31 -3.20
N VAL A 93 2.17 3.64 -3.08
CA VAL A 93 2.09 2.23 -2.67
C VAL A 93 2.82 1.32 -3.66
N ASP A 94 2.61 1.51 -4.97
CA ASP A 94 3.31 0.75 -6.01
C ASP A 94 4.82 1.04 -6.00
N LEU A 95 5.24 2.29 -5.76
CA LEU A 95 6.65 2.62 -5.57
C LEU A 95 7.26 1.87 -4.37
N GLY A 96 6.60 1.90 -3.21
CA GLY A 96 7.02 1.17 -2.02
C GLY A 96 7.10 -0.34 -2.26
N TRP A 97 6.14 -0.91 -2.97
CA TRP A 97 6.17 -2.32 -3.36
C TRP A 97 7.39 -2.62 -4.23
N ARG A 98 7.66 -1.79 -5.26
CA ARG A 98 8.82 -1.97 -6.14
C ARG A 98 10.16 -1.84 -5.42
N LEU A 99 10.27 -0.96 -4.41
CA LEU A 99 11.43 -0.93 -3.52
C LEU A 99 11.61 -2.26 -2.79
N ARG A 100 10.52 -2.83 -2.26
CA ARG A 100 10.56 -4.14 -1.60
C ARG A 100 10.93 -5.27 -2.55
N LEU A 101 10.53 -5.21 -3.83
CA LEU A 101 10.98 -6.18 -4.84
C LEU A 101 12.51 -6.21 -4.97
N MET A 102 13.17 -5.07 -4.76
CA MET A 102 14.63 -4.94 -4.76
C MET A 102 15.28 -5.27 -3.40
N GLY A 103 14.50 -5.69 -2.40
CA GLY A 103 14.97 -5.95 -1.04
C GLY A 103 15.22 -4.68 -0.22
N LEU A 104 14.76 -3.52 -0.71
CA LEU A 104 14.90 -2.23 -0.03
C LEU A 104 13.69 -1.95 0.86
N LYS A 105 13.92 -1.24 1.96
CA LYS A 105 12.91 -0.83 2.93
C LYS A 105 12.44 0.59 2.67
N SER A 106 11.19 0.85 3.03
CA SER A 106 10.75 2.22 3.30
C SER A 106 10.68 2.40 4.81
N VAL A 107 11.11 3.56 5.33
CA VAL A 107 11.14 3.80 6.77
C VAL A 107 10.44 5.10 7.13
N GLN A 108 9.79 5.14 8.28
CA GLN A 108 9.27 6.35 8.89
C GLN A 108 10.24 6.84 9.96
N VAL A 109 10.72 8.08 9.82
CA VAL A 109 11.80 8.62 10.66
C VAL A 109 11.23 9.61 11.69
N PRO A 110 11.19 9.26 12.99
CA PRO A 110 10.54 10.08 14.02
C PRO A 110 11.19 11.45 14.25
N ALA A 111 12.50 11.55 13.99
CA ALA A 111 13.24 12.82 14.08
C ALA A 111 12.85 13.82 12.96
N SER A 112 12.03 13.41 11.98
CA SER A 112 11.55 14.26 10.89
C SER A 112 10.04 14.39 10.96
N ARG A 113 9.54 15.63 11.06
CA ARG A 113 8.11 15.93 11.19
C ARG A 113 7.65 16.96 10.17
N VAL A 114 6.49 16.74 9.58
CA VAL A 114 5.83 17.62 8.61
C VAL A 114 4.36 17.75 8.96
N ALA A 115 3.83 18.98 8.98
CA ALA A 115 2.40 19.21 9.10
C ALA A 115 1.72 18.95 7.75
N HIS A 116 0.65 18.17 7.74
CA HIS A 116 -0.10 17.84 6.53
C HIS A 116 -1.55 18.28 6.66
N ASP A 117 -1.94 19.24 5.82
CA ASP A 117 -3.34 19.67 5.73
C ASP A 117 -4.07 18.78 4.74
N TYR A 118 -5.00 17.98 5.25
CA TYR A 118 -5.74 17.04 4.41
C TYR A 118 -7.23 17.12 4.70
N GLU A 119 -7.97 17.63 3.74
CA GLU A 119 -9.41 17.47 3.70
C GLU A 119 -9.74 16.12 3.05
N PHE A 120 -10.58 15.31 3.70
CA PHE A 120 -11.14 14.10 3.09
C PHE A 120 -12.08 14.47 1.94
N GLY A 121 -11.50 14.79 0.78
CA GLY A 121 -12.23 15.05 -0.45
C GLY A 121 -12.78 13.76 -1.04
N ARG A 122 -14.09 13.73 -1.28
CA ARG A 122 -14.71 12.72 -2.16
C ARG A 122 -14.45 13.14 -3.60
N HIS A 123 -13.24 12.93 -4.11
CA HIS A 123 -13.04 12.98 -5.56
C HIS A 123 -14.09 12.07 -6.20
N ALA A 124 -14.85 12.58 -7.18
CA ALA A 124 -16.05 11.92 -7.69
C ALA A 124 -15.78 10.50 -8.22
N ARG A 125 -14.52 10.22 -8.59
CA ARG A 125 -14.03 8.93 -9.11
C ARG A 125 -13.08 8.20 -8.15
N LYS A 126 -13.09 8.51 -6.86
CA LYS A 126 -12.17 7.92 -5.87
C LYS A 126 -12.20 6.39 -5.89
N MET A 127 -13.40 5.80 -5.81
CA MET A 127 -13.54 4.34 -5.80
C MET A 127 -13.14 3.71 -7.15
N TYR A 128 -13.36 4.42 -8.26
CA TYR A 128 -12.89 3.97 -9.57
C TYR A 128 -11.36 3.81 -9.60
N TYR A 129 -10.61 4.84 -9.14
CA TYR A 129 -9.16 4.81 -9.16
C TYR A 129 -8.58 3.80 -8.15
N LEU A 130 -9.09 3.79 -6.92
CA LEU A 130 -8.64 2.84 -5.89
C LEU A 130 -8.80 1.39 -6.35
N GLU A 131 -9.96 1.01 -6.89
CA GLU A 131 -10.19 -0.38 -7.30
C GLU A 131 -9.40 -0.77 -8.55
N ARG A 132 -9.33 0.12 -9.55
CA ARG A 132 -8.55 -0.14 -10.77
C ARG A 132 -7.06 -0.27 -10.45
N ASN A 133 -6.53 0.65 -9.64
CA ASN A 133 -5.12 0.71 -9.30
C ASN A 133 -4.72 -0.39 -8.31
N ARG A 134 -5.61 -0.82 -7.40
CA ARG A 134 -5.39 -1.99 -6.54
C ARG A 134 -5.15 -3.25 -7.36
N LEU A 135 -6.04 -3.52 -8.33
CA LEU A 135 -5.89 -4.69 -9.21
C LEU A 135 -4.59 -4.58 -10.03
N ARG A 136 -4.34 -3.42 -10.66
CA ARG A 136 -3.09 -3.19 -11.40
C ARG A 136 -1.85 -3.48 -10.55
N MET A 137 -1.78 -2.94 -9.34
CA MET A 137 -0.65 -3.15 -8.43
C MET A 137 -0.43 -4.63 -8.09
N VAL A 138 -1.50 -5.34 -7.71
CA VAL A 138 -1.45 -6.78 -7.37
C VAL A 138 -0.94 -7.60 -8.56
N PHE A 139 -1.51 -7.39 -9.75
CA PHE A 139 -1.14 -8.15 -10.94
C PHE A 139 0.20 -7.73 -11.57
N ALA A 140 0.65 -6.49 -11.34
CA ALA A 140 1.93 -6.01 -11.84
C ALA A 140 3.10 -6.50 -10.98
N ASN A 141 2.90 -6.68 -9.67
CA ASN A 141 4.02 -6.88 -8.76
C ASN A 141 4.19 -8.32 -8.27
N TYR A 142 3.12 -9.11 -8.11
CA TYR A 142 3.25 -10.52 -7.72
C TYR A 142 3.76 -11.42 -8.87
N GLU A 143 4.40 -12.51 -8.49
CA GLU A 143 4.72 -13.60 -9.40
C GLU A 143 3.46 -14.37 -9.80
N PRO A 144 3.39 -14.94 -11.03
CA PRO A 144 2.21 -15.67 -11.49
C PRO A 144 1.81 -16.84 -10.57
N ALA A 145 2.79 -17.56 -10.01
CA ALA A 145 2.52 -18.66 -9.08
C ALA A 145 1.82 -18.16 -7.80
N THR A 146 2.28 -17.04 -7.25
CA THR A 146 1.66 -16.39 -6.10
C THR A 146 0.24 -15.90 -6.43
N LEU A 147 0.02 -15.34 -7.63
CA LEU A 147 -1.32 -14.93 -8.06
C LEU A 147 -2.29 -16.11 -8.14
N VAL A 148 -1.84 -17.28 -8.64
CA VAL A 148 -2.66 -18.51 -8.64
C VAL A 148 -2.99 -18.94 -7.21
N LEU A 149 -2.01 -18.92 -6.32
CA LEU A 149 -2.23 -19.23 -4.91
C LEU A 149 -3.15 -18.22 -4.22
N LEU A 150 -3.12 -16.95 -4.60
CA LEU A 150 -3.95 -15.90 -4.00
C LEU A 150 -5.33 -15.77 -4.66
N ALA A 151 -5.56 -16.39 -5.82
CA ALA A 151 -6.79 -16.23 -6.60
C ALA A 151 -8.08 -16.48 -5.80
N PRO A 152 -8.19 -17.52 -4.93
CA PRO A 152 -9.37 -17.72 -4.10
C PRO A 152 -9.65 -16.55 -3.15
N ALA A 153 -8.61 -16.06 -2.45
CA ALA A 153 -8.76 -14.93 -1.53
C ALA A 153 -9.05 -13.61 -2.26
N LEU A 154 -8.40 -13.38 -3.40
CA LEU A 154 -8.67 -12.23 -4.26
C LEU A 154 -10.12 -12.23 -4.75
N LEU A 155 -10.66 -13.38 -5.15
CA LEU A 155 -12.06 -13.52 -5.58
C LEU A 155 -13.04 -13.22 -4.44
N ILE A 156 -12.80 -13.77 -3.24
CA ILE A 156 -13.65 -13.51 -2.07
C ILE A 156 -13.68 -12.02 -1.72
N VAL A 157 -12.51 -11.39 -1.70
CA VAL A 157 -12.41 -9.94 -1.48
C VAL A 157 -13.13 -9.17 -2.57
N GLU A 158 -12.97 -9.57 -3.82
CA GLU A 158 -13.61 -8.89 -4.95
C GLU A 158 -15.14 -8.91 -4.83
N LEU A 159 -15.70 -10.05 -4.42
CA LEU A 159 -17.14 -10.20 -4.14
C LEU A 159 -17.57 -9.34 -2.96
N ALA A 160 -16.79 -9.29 -1.87
CA ALA A 160 -17.07 -8.45 -0.71
C ALA A 160 -17.07 -6.95 -1.08
N VAL A 161 -16.11 -6.52 -1.90
CA VAL A 161 -16.03 -5.15 -2.41
C VAL A 161 -17.22 -4.82 -3.32
N VAL A 162 -17.66 -5.75 -4.17
CA VAL A 162 -18.88 -5.56 -4.99
C VAL A 162 -20.12 -5.42 -4.10
N ALA A 163 -20.26 -6.26 -3.07
CA ALA A 163 -21.36 -6.15 -2.12
C ALA A 163 -21.35 -4.80 -1.39
N ALA A 164 -20.19 -4.33 -0.96
CA ALA A 164 -20.01 -2.99 -0.40
C ALA A 164 -20.36 -1.89 -1.41
N ALA A 165 -19.98 -2.05 -2.69
CA ALA A 165 -20.29 -1.10 -3.75
C ALA A 165 -21.79 -0.95 -4.02
N VAL A 166 -22.54 -2.06 -3.93
CA VAL A 166 -24.00 -2.04 -4.00
C VAL A 166 -24.57 -1.35 -2.76
N ARG A 167 -24.15 -1.77 -1.57
CA ARG A 167 -24.66 -1.24 -0.28
C ARG A 167 -24.43 0.26 -0.12
N HIS A 168 -23.30 0.77 -0.58
CA HIS A 168 -22.90 2.17 -0.42
C HIS A 168 -23.08 3.01 -1.70
N GLY A 169 -23.78 2.48 -2.72
CA GLY A 169 -24.24 3.26 -3.87
C GLY A 169 -23.17 3.66 -4.89
N TRP A 170 -22.04 2.94 -4.97
CA TRP A 170 -20.94 3.25 -5.91
C TRP A 170 -20.63 2.12 -6.90
N LEU A 171 -21.55 1.16 -7.09
CA LEU A 171 -21.42 0.06 -8.07
C LEU A 171 -21.00 0.54 -9.48
N GLY A 172 -21.52 1.68 -9.94
CA GLY A 172 -21.12 2.26 -11.23
C GLY A 172 -19.62 2.51 -11.34
N GLN A 173 -18.98 3.02 -10.28
CA GLN A 173 -17.53 3.21 -10.23
C GLN A 173 -16.79 1.87 -10.21
N LYS A 174 -17.34 0.85 -9.52
CA LYS A 174 -16.76 -0.50 -9.50
C LYS A 174 -16.74 -1.12 -10.90
N LEU A 175 -17.87 -1.10 -11.61
CA LEU A 175 -17.94 -1.64 -12.98
C LEU A 175 -17.03 -0.87 -13.95
N GLN A 176 -16.95 0.46 -13.80
CA GLN A 176 -16.00 1.26 -14.56
C GLN A 176 -14.55 0.88 -14.24
N SER A 177 -14.22 0.59 -12.97
CA SER A 177 -12.86 0.21 -12.55
C SER A 177 -12.40 -1.06 -13.26
N TRP A 178 -13.27 -2.06 -13.41
CA TRP A 178 -12.98 -3.27 -14.19
C TRP A 178 -12.77 -2.99 -15.67
N ARG A 179 -13.64 -2.17 -16.27
CA ARG A 179 -13.45 -1.73 -17.66
C ARG A 179 -12.12 -0.99 -17.84
N GLY A 180 -11.76 -0.14 -16.88
CA GLY A 180 -10.47 0.56 -16.84
C GLY A 180 -9.30 -0.41 -16.72
N PHE A 181 -9.38 -1.39 -15.83
CA PHE A 181 -8.34 -2.40 -15.61
C PHE A 181 -8.14 -3.27 -16.85
N VAL A 182 -9.21 -3.74 -17.48
CA VAL A 182 -9.13 -4.53 -18.73
C VAL A 182 -8.41 -3.76 -19.84
N ARG A 183 -8.63 -2.45 -19.96
CA ARG A 183 -7.91 -1.60 -20.92
C ARG A 183 -6.41 -1.49 -20.63
N LEU A 184 -6.00 -1.68 -19.38
CA LEU A 184 -4.59 -1.65 -18.97
C LEU A 184 -3.88 -3.00 -19.12
N ILE A 185 -4.58 -4.11 -19.43
CA ILE A 185 -3.96 -5.44 -19.56
C ILE A 185 -2.73 -5.47 -20.50
N PRO A 186 -2.73 -4.80 -21.67
CA PRO A 186 -1.53 -4.78 -22.53
C PRO A 186 -0.33 -4.13 -21.85
N LEU A 187 -0.54 -3.03 -21.12
CA LEU A 187 0.48 -2.33 -20.36
C LEU A 187 0.93 -3.14 -19.13
N LEU A 188 0.00 -3.81 -18.47
CA LEU A 188 0.23 -4.61 -17.27
C LEU A 188 1.29 -5.70 -17.49
N ARG A 189 1.36 -6.27 -18.69
CA ARG A 189 2.41 -7.22 -19.05
C ARG A 189 3.80 -6.58 -19.04
N GLN A 190 3.92 -5.35 -19.53
CA GLN A 190 5.17 -4.60 -19.52
C GLN A 190 5.58 -4.26 -18.09
N GLU A 191 4.63 -3.84 -17.27
CA GLU A 191 4.84 -3.56 -15.85
C GLU A 191 5.29 -4.79 -15.08
N ALA A 192 4.61 -5.92 -15.28
CA ALA A 192 4.98 -7.18 -14.64
C ALA A 192 6.36 -7.66 -15.08
N ASN A 193 6.74 -7.46 -16.35
CA ASN A 193 8.10 -7.74 -16.81
C ASN A 193 9.13 -6.83 -16.14
N ARG A 194 8.82 -5.53 -15.99
CA ARG A 194 9.70 -4.56 -15.33
C ARG A 194 9.87 -4.90 -13.85
N SER A 195 8.77 -5.17 -13.14
CA SER A 195 8.78 -5.60 -11.75
C SER A 195 9.58 -6.90 -11.56
N ARG A 196 9.47 -7.86 -12.49
CA ARG A 196 10.32 -9.06 -12.51
C ARG A 196 11.81 -8.76 -12.75
N SER A 197 12.13 -7.79 -13.60
CA SER A 197 13.53 -7.48 -13.94
C SER A 197 14.32 -6.81 -12.82
N ILE A 198 13.65 -6.04 -11.94
CA ILE A 198 14.29 -5.40 -10.78
C ILE A 198 14.26 -6.29 -9.54
N ARG A 199 13.53 -7.40 -9.57
CA ARG A 199 13.28 -8.23 -8.41
C ARG A 199 14.55 -8.95 -7.96
N THR A 200 14.88 -8.83 -6.68
CA THR A 200 15.95 -9.56 -5.99
C THR A 200 15.41 -10.48 -4.90
N VAL A 201 14.14 -10.31 -4.47
CA VAL A 201 13.50 -11.13 -3.44
C VAL A 201 12.27 -11.88 -3.95
N ARG A 202 11.97 -13.03 -3.34
CA ARG A 202 10.76 -13.82 -3.63
C ARG A 202 9.52 -13.22 -2.98
N ASP A 203 8.36 -13.59 -3.49
CA ASP A 203 7.08 -13.18 -2.90
C ASP A 203 6.91 -13.62 -1.44
N GLY A 204 7.56 -14.69 -0.98
CA GLY A 204 7.60 -15.03 0.45
C GLY A 204 8.13 -13.91 1.34
N ALA A 205 9.19 -13.22 0.92
CA ALA A 205 9.76 -12.08 1.63
C ALA A 205 8.83 -10.85 1.56
N ILE A 206 8.22 -10.61 0.39
CA ILE A 206 7.24 -9.53 0.20
C ILE A 206 6.03 -9.73 1.12
N LEU A 207 5.47 -10.93 1.12
CA LEU A 207 4.31 -11.28 1.93
C LEU A 207 4.63 -11.21 3.43
N ALA A 208 5.87 -11.45 3.86
CA ALA A 208 6.27 -11.40 5.28
C ALA A 208 6.06 -10.01 5.89
N GLY A 209 6.33 -8.95 5.12
CA GLY A 209 6.16 -7.55 5.53
C GLY A 209 4.78 -6.95 5.23
N MET A 210 3.79 -7.78 4.86
CA MET A 210 2.42 -7.34 4.59
C MET A 210 1.46 -7.76 5.69
N ASP A 211 0.46 -6.92 5.92
CA ASP A 211 -0.62 -7.19 6.85
C ASP A 211 -1.55 -8.27 6.32
N ALA A 212 -2.01 -9.10 7.24
CA ALA A 212 -2.91 -10.19 6.95
C ALA A 212 -4.37 -9.83 7.19
N ALA A 213 -4.61 -8.79 7.99
CA ALA A 213 -5.92 -8.38 8.44
C ALA A 213 -6.14 -6.89 8.15
N PHE A 214 -7.41 -6.50 8.09
CA PHE A 214 -7.84 -5.10 7.99
C PHE A 214 -7.88 -4.41 9.37
N ASP A 215 -7.09 -4.90 10.33
CA ASP A 215 -7.18 -4.56 11.76
C ASP A 215 -6.79 -3.09 12.07
N GLY A 216 -6.33 -2.33 11.08
CA GLY A 216 -5.99 -0.90 11.20
C GLY A 216 -6.97 0.07 10.54
N ILE A 217 -8.09 -0.40 9.99
CA ILE A 217 -9.15 0.50 9.48
C ILE A 217 -10.03 0.91 10.68
N ASN A 218 -9.53 1.80 11.54
CA ASN A 218 -10.21 2.27 12.76
C ASN A 218 -11.45 3.16 12.52
N GLN A 219 -12.09 3.08 11.35
CA GLN A 219 -13.27 3.90 11.06
C GLN A 219 -14.61 3.19 11.39
N PHE A 220 -14.61 1.91 11.76
CA PHE A 220 -15.85 1.17 12.05
C PHE A 220 -15.65 0.07 13.10
N GLU A 221 -16.65 -0.13 13.98
CA GLU A 221 -16.72 -1.31 14.86
C GLU A 221 -16.65 -2.60 14.02
N ILE A 222 -15.67 -3.45 14.31
CA ILE A 222 -15.43 -4.68 13.56
C ILE A 222 -16.50 -5.73 13.94
N HIS A 223 -17.55 -5.79 13.12
CA HIS A 223 -18.62 -6.79 13.18
C HIS A 223 -18.03 -8.21 13.35
N PRO A 224 -18.61 -9.12 14.16
CA PRO A 224 -18.07 -10.46 14.42
C PRO A 224 -17.71 -11.27 13.16
N LEU A 225 -18.46 -11.10 12.09
CA LEU A 225 -18.17 -11.68 10.77
C LEU A 225 -16.82 -11.20 10.21
N VAL A 226 -16.50 -9.92 10.34
CA VAL A 226 -15.23 -9.34 9.86
C VAL A 226 -14.06 -9.89 10.69
N ARG A 227 -14.24 -10.07 12.01
CA ARG A 227 -13.24 -10.76 12.85
C ARG A 227 -12.98 -12.20 12.41
N ALA A 228 -14.02 -12.96 12.05
CA ALA A 228 -13.87 -14.31 11.55
C ALA A 228 -13.16 -14.35 10.19
N LEU A 229 -13.51 -13.44 9.28
CA LEU A 229 -12.84 -13.27 7.99
C LEU A 229 -11.38 -12.86 8.14
N ASN A 230 -11.06 -11.98 9.09
CA ASN A 230 -9.68 -11.60 9.41
C ASN A 230 -8.88 -12.83 9.85
N ARG A 231 -9.40 -13.64 10.78
CA ARG A 231 -8.71 -14.88 11.22
C ARG A 231 -8.46 -15.84 10.06
N LEU A 232 -9.42 -15.99 9.15
CA LEU A 232 -9.27 -16.81 7.96
C LEU A 232 -8.19 -16.26 7.02
N ALA A 233 -8.17 -14.94 6.80
CA ALA A 233 -7.15 -14.26 5.99
C ALA A 233 -5.74 -14.44 6.59
N VAL A 234 -5.59 -14.30 7.91
CA VAL A 234 -4.33 -14.58 8.62
C VAL A 234 -3.89 -16.03 8.43
N TRP A 235 -4.80 -16.98 8.63
CA TRP A 235 -4.49 -18.40 8.45
C TRP A 235 -4.09 -18.72 7.00
N TYR A 236 -4.82 -18.19 6.04
CA TYR A 236 -4.55 -18.41 4.62
C TYR A 236 -3.20 -17.81 4.19
N LEU A 237 -2.88 -16.62 4.66
CA LEU A 237 -1.58 -15.99 4.39
C LEU A 237 -0.43 -16.86 4.90
N ARG A 238 -0.56 -17.48 6.08
CA ARG A 238 0.46 -18.40 6.62
C ARG A 238 0.69 -19.61 5.70
N ILE A 239 -0.35 -20.12 5.06
CA ILE A 239 -0.23 -21.22 4.09
C ILE A 239 0.49 -20.74 2.85
N VAL A 240 0.03 -19.62 2.27
CA VAL A 240 0.63 -19.09 1.03
C VAL A 240 2.11 -18.77 1.25
N ARG A 241 2.48 -18.10 2.35
CA ARG A 241 3.88 -17.79 2.70
C ARG A 241 4.77 -19.03 2.72
N ARG A 242 4.27 -20.18 3.19
CA ARG A 242 5.05 -21.44 3.19
C ARG A 242 5.27 -22.02 1.79
N LEU A 243 4.35 -21.74 0.86
CA LEU A 243 4.39 -22.24 -0.51
C LEU A 243 5.23 -21.36 -1.45
N VAL A 244 5.44 -20.09 -1.09
CA VAL A 244 6.21 -19.11 -1.89
C VAL A 244 7.53 -18.68 -1.23
N ALA A 245 7.96 -19.38 -0.18
CA ALA A 245 9.23 -19.16 0.51
C ALA A 245 10.45 -19.45 -0.38
#